data_AF-A0A1H3XXA3-F1
#
_entry.id   AF-A0A1H3XXA3-F1
#
_cell.length_a   1.000
_cell.length_b   1.000
_cell.length_c   1.000
_cell.angle_alpha   90.00
_cell.angle_beta   90.00
_cell.angle_gamma   90.00
#
_symmetry.space_group_name_H-M   'P 1'
#
loop_
_entity.id
_entity.type
_entity.pdbx_description
1 polymer ?
#
loop_
_entity_poly.entity_id
_entity_poly.type
_entity_poly.pdbx_seq_one_letter_code
_entity_poly.pdbx_strand_id
1 'polypeptide(L)' 'MFDNFFVSTHLDRAEDNLAAVVARLEAAYPQDWTGGAAQAYHHEVTDAIAAANALRTRIGYIRAKVA' A
#
# COMPACT_ATOMS: atom_id res chain seq x y z
N MET A 1 14.48 13.61 22.42
CA MET A 1 15.02 12.27 22.12
C MET A 1 14.08 11.65 21.10
N PHE A 2 14.58 11.24 19.92
CA PHE A 2 13.78 10.48 18.97
C PHE A 2 13.61 9.08 19.55
N ASP A 3 12.37 8.67 19.81
CA ASP A 3 12.09 7.41 20.46
C ASP A 3 11.93 6.32 19.39
N ASN A 4 13.00 5.55 19.16
CA ASN A 4 13.04 4.53 18.09
C ASN A 4 11.92 3.48 18.24
N PHE A 5 11.43 3.24 19.46
CA PHE A 5 10.29 2.36 19.73
C PHE A 5 8.98 2.93 19.17
N PHE A 6 8.75 4.24 19.36
CA PHE A 6 7.59 4.95 18.84
C PHE A 6 7.59 4.95 17.30
N VAL A 7 8.74 5.23 16.68
CA VAL A 7 8.89 5.20 15.22
C VAL A 7 8.58 3.80 14.67
N SER A 8 9.14 2.75 15.26
CA SER A 8 8.91 1.37 14.81
C SER A 8 7.43 0.97 14.86
N THR A 9 6.74 1.30 15.95
CA THR A 9 5.29 1.03 16.10
C THR A 9 4.45 1.73 15.03
N HIS A 10 4.79 2.97 14.68
CA HIS A 10 4.10 3.71 13.62
C HIS A 10 4.38 3.13 12.22
N LEU A 11 5.60 2.65 11.97
CA LEU A 11 5.95 2.01 10.70
C LEU A 11 5.23 0.67 10.52
N ASP A 12 5.14 -0.16 11.57
CA ASP A 12 4.39 -1.42 11.54
C ASP A 12 2.91 -1.16 11.18
N ARG A 13 2.27 -0.20 11.87
CA ARG A 13 0.87 0.16 11.60
C ARG A 13 0.67 0.72 10.19
N ALA A 14 1.66 1.42 9.65
CA ALA A 14 1.60 1.92 8.27
C ALA A 14 1.66 0.77 7.25
N GLU A 15 2.49 -0.24 7.47
CA GLU A 15 2.56 -1.43 6.61
C GLU A 15 1.27 -2.26 6.65
N ASP A 16 0.70 -2.46 7.85
CA ASP A 16 -0.58 -3.16 8.00
C ASP A 16 -1.71 -2.46 7.25
N ASN A 17 -1.77 -1.13 7.37
CA ASN A 17 -2.76 -0.33 6.64
C ASN A 17 -2.56 -0.42 5.13
N LEU A 18 -1.32 -0.36 4.64
CA LEU A 18 -1.01 -0.51 3.20
C LEU A 18 -1.41 -1.90 2.69
N ALA A 19 -1.12 -2.96 3.45
CA ALA A 19 -1.53 -4.31 3.11
C ALA A 19 -3.06 -4.44 3.04
N ALA A 20 -3.78 -3.85 3.99
CA ALA A 20 -5.24 -3.85 4.00
C ALA A 20 -5.86 -3.04 2.85
N VAL A 21 -5.20 -1.98 2.38
CA VAL A 21 -5.62 -1.22 1.19
C VAL A 21 -5.44 -2.06 -0.08
N VAL A 22 -4.27 -2.69 -0.26
CA VAL A 22 -4.00 -3.55 -1.42
C VAL A 22 -5.02 -4.69 -1.49
N ALA A 23 -5.24 -5.40 -0.38
CA ALA A 23 -6.21 -6.50 -0.34
C ALA A 23 -7.64 -6.04 -0.69
N ARG A 24 -8.05 -4.83 -0.26
CA ARG A 24 -9.35 -4.26 -0.62
C ARG A 24 -9.44 -3.90 -2.09
N LEU A 25 -8.38 -3.34 -2.67
CA LEU A 25 -8.32 -2.99 -4.08
C LEU A 25 -8.36 -4.23 -4.98
N GLU A 26 -7.65 -5.29 -4.58
CA GLU A 26 -7.69 -6.59 -5.27
C GLU A 26 -9.06 -7.28 -5.15
N ALA A 27 -9.74 -7.13 -4.01
CA ALA A 27 -11.07 -7.70 -3.79
C ALA A 27 -12.21 -6.90 -4.42
N ALA A 28 -12.06 -5.58 -4.57
CA ALA A 28 -13.05 -4.69 -5.18
C ALA A 28 -13.21 -4.92 -6.69
N TYR A 29 -12.41 -5.82 -7.25
CA TYR A 29 -12.28 -6.11 -8.66
C TYR A 29 -13.49 -6.90 -9.20
N PRO A 30 -14.40 -6.28 -9.98
CA PRO A 30 -15.53 -7.01 -10.54
C PRO A 30 -15.04 -7.75 -11.79
N GLN A 31 -14.90 -9.08 -11.71
CA GLN A 31 -14.39 -9.90 -12.83
C GLN A 31 -15.26 -9.80 -14.09
N ASP A 32 -16.53 -9.43 -13.94
CA ASP A 32 -17.51 -9.35 -15.01
C ASP A 32 -17.66 -7.94 -15.62
N TRP A 33 -16.89 -6.96 -15.15
CA TRP A 33 -16.92 -5.60 -15.71
C TRP A 33 -16.15 -5.52 -17.02
N THR A 34 -16.83 -5.03 -18.06
CA THR A 34 -16.28 -4.90 -19.42
C THR A 34 -16.45 -3.48 -19.95
N GLY A 35 -15.66 -3.12 -20.96
CA GLY A 35 -15.69 -1.80 -21.61
C GLY A 35 -14.65 -0.81 -21.09
N GLY A 36 -14.62 0.39 -21.69
CA GLY A 36 -13.56 1.38 -21.45
C GLY A 36 -13.48 1.87 -19.99
N ALA A 37 -14.62 2.02 -19.30
CA ALA A 37 -14.66 2.41 -17.90
C ALA A 37 -14.04 1.33 -16.98
N ALA A 38 -14.28 0.05 -17.28
CA ALA A 38 -13.70 -1.05 -16.54
C ALA A 38 -12.17 -1.11 -16.73
N GLN A 39 -11.69 -0.85 -17.95
CA GLN A 39 -10.27 -0.80 -18.24
C GLN A 39 -9.56 0.40 -17.58
N ALA A 40 -10.21 1.56 -17.55
CA ALA A 40 -9.70 2.73 -16.83
C ALA A 40 -9.61 2.45 -15.32
N TYR A 41 -10.66 1.90 -14.72
CA TYR A 41 -10.67 1.50 -13.33
C TYR A 41 -9.58 0.47 -13.01
N HIS A 42 -9.37 -0.54 -13.87
CA HIS A 42 -8.26 -1.49 -13.73
C HIS A 42 -6.90 -0.80 -13.66
N HIS A 43 -6.67 0.14 -14.57
CA HIS A 43 -5.42 0.87 -14.63
C HIS A 43 -5.20 1.68 -13.34
N GLU A 44 -6.22 2.40 -12.89
CA GLU A 44 -6.18 3.17 -11.63
C GLU A 44 -5.91 2.27 -10.40
N VAL A 45 -6.56 1.11 -10.33
CA VAL A 45 -6.35 0.13 -9.25
C VAL A 45 -4.92 -0.41 -9.28
N THR A 46 -4.41 -0.75 -10.47
CA THR A 46 -3.04 -1.24 -10.65
C THR A 46 -2.02 -0.20 -10.20
N ASP A 47 -2.21 1.05 -10.60
CA ASP A 47 -1.33 2.16 -10.24
C ASP A 47 -1.36 2.42 -8.73
N ALA A 48 -2.53 2.34 -8.10
CA ALA A 48 -2.68 2.50 -6.65
C ALA A 48 -1.96 1.38 -5.87
N ILE A 49 -2.05 0.12 -6.33
CA ILE A 49 -1.32 -1.01 -5.75
C ILE A 49 0.20 -0.81 -5.91
N ALA A 50 0.65 -0.37 -7.08
CA ALA A 50 2.07 -0.07 -7.32
C ALA A 50 2.59 1.03 -6.38
N ALA A 51 1.82 2.10 -6.18
CA ALA A 51 2.15 3.18 -5.25
C ALA A 51 2.20 2.70 -3.79
N ALA A 52 1.25 1.86 -3.37
CA ALA A 52 1.25 1.26 -2.03
C ALA A 52 2.51 0.40 -1.80
N ASN A 53 2.91 -0.39 -2.78
CA ASN A 53 4.14 -1.19 -2.70
C ASN A 53 5.41 -0.31 -2.66
N ALA A 54 5.45 0.78 -3.42
CA ALA A 54 6.55 1.75 -3.35
C ALA A 54 6.66 2.40 -1.96
N LEU A 55 5.52 2.69 -1.30
CA LEU A 55 5.50 3.19 0.07
C LEU A 55 6.03 2.17 1.08
N ARG A 56 5.69 0.88 0.94
CA ARG A 56 6.24 -0.20 1.77
C ARG A 56 7.77 -0.27 1.65
N THR A 57 8.32 -0.17 0.45
CA THR A 57 9.78 -0.11 0.24
C THR A 57 10.42 1.08 0.98
N ARG A 58 9.77 2.25 0.97
CA ARG A 58 10.24 3.43 1.71
C ARG A 58 10.18 3.24 3.22
N ILE A 59 9.14 2.58 3.73
CA ILE A 59 9.04 2.20 5.16
C ILE A 59 10.22 1.27 5.53
N GLY A 60 10.52 0.27 4.71
CA GLY A 60 11.69 -0.60 4.91
C GLY A 60 13.01 0.18 4.97
N TYR A 61 13.19 1.17 4.10
CA TYR A 61 14.35 2.06 4.15
C TYR A 61 14.43 2.86 5.45
N ILE A 62 13.32 3.44 5.91
CA ILE A 62 13.27 4.20 7.17
C ILE A 62 13.59 3.28 8.35
N ARG A 63 13.01 2.07 8.38
CA ARG A 63 13.27 1.05 9.42
C ARG A 63 14.77 0.73 9.52
N ALA A 64 15.45 0.57 8.39
CA ALA A 64 16.90 0.33 8.36
C ALA A 64 17.75 1.52 8.85
N LYS A 65 17.18 2.73 8.93
CA LYS A 65 17.87 3.94 9.43
C LYS A 65 17.61 4.22 10.91
N VAL A 66 16.55 3.65 11.48
CA VAL A 66 16.17 3.84 12.90
C VAL A 66 16.39 2.60 13.76
N ALA A 67 16.81 1.48 13.16
CA ALA A 67 17.36 0.31 13.84
C ALA A 67 18.79 0.58 14.32
#